data_AF-A0A2W0E467-F1
#
_entry.id   AF-A0A2W0E467-F1
#
_cell.length_a   1.000
_cell.length_b   1.000
_cell.length_c   1.000
_cell.angle_alpha   90.00
_cell.angle_beta   90.00
_cell.angle_gamma   90.00
#
_symmetry.space_group_name_H-M   'P 1'
#
loop_
_entity.id
_entity.type
_entity.pdbx_description
1 polymer ?
#
loop_
_entity_poly.entity_id
_entity_poly.type
_entity_poly.pdbx_seq_one_letter_code
_entity_poly.pdbx_strand_id
1 'polypeptide(L)'
;MAVVGDTLLDVDVSGTSERLSPDAPVPVVDVATDDRRAGGAGLVATMLARDGHDVTLITVLSDDGRAQEIRDLLPDVAVVAGPSGAPTPVKTRVRVVDHALVRIDEGCATPPVPEATEAMTAALDGVDAIVVADYGRGVAAAPALRDALARAAERLPVVWDPHPKGAAPVPGTTVATPNAAEARRFTDVEGHGVPFATVAAARLVEQWQAGAVAVTMGDRGALLADAQGDSRFVPAPSVSAGDPCGAGDRLAAGVAVALASGADVPDAVSAGVVAASEYLAAGGVTALFADDGPAPLAVPGADRDAMRLVHDVRSAGGTVVATGGCFDLLHAGHARTLSAARALGDCLVVCLNSDSSVRALKGPDRPIMTQDDRVELLLALDCVDAVVVFDESTPDEALRRFRPDVWAKGGDYTASELPETATLAEWGGRVVTVPFHPGRSTTRLAAAIERVG
;
A
#
# COMPACT_ATOMS: atom_id res chain seq x y z
N MET A 1 -21.73 -11.10 -2.98
CA MET A 1 -21.51 -9.62 -2.97
C MET A 1 -21.87 -9.03 -4.33
N ALA A 2 -22.26 -7.75 -4.36
CA ALA A 2 -22.42 -7.01 -5.62
C ALA A 2 -21.43 -5.84 -5.72
N VAL A 3 -20.86 -5.65 -6.91
CA VAL A 3 -20.04 -4.47 -7.23
C VAL A 3 -20.77 -3.68 -8.31
N VAL A 4 -21.05 -2.40 -8.06
CA VAL A 4 -21.70 -1.50 -9.02
C VAL A 4 -20.71 -0.43 -9.44
N GLY A 5 -20.49 -0.24 -10.73
CA GLY A 5 -19.64 0.87 -11.14
C GLY A 5 -19.17 0.81 -12.58
N ASP A 6 -18.27 1.73 -12.91
CA ASP A 6 -17.77 1.87 -14.28
C ASP A 6 -16.61 0.89 -14.52
N THR A 7 -16.68 0.11 -15.60
CA THR A 7 -15.57 -0.71 -16.07
C THR A 7 -14.77 -0.01 -17.16
N LEU A 8 -13.47 -0.30 -17.18
CA LEU A 8 -12.54 0.15 -18.22
C LEU A 8 -11.48 -0.93 -18.46
N LEU A 9 -10.80 -0.87 -19.60
CA LEU A 9 -9.65 -1.73 -19.88
C LEU A 9 -8.38 -1.01 -19.44
N ASP A 10 -7.71 -1.52 -18.42
CA ASP A 10 -6.38 -1.06 -18.04
C ASP A 10 -5.33 -1.92 -18.76
N VAL A 11 -4.37 -1.26 -19.39
CA VAL A 11 -3.27 -1.89 -20.12
C VAL A 11 -1.96 -1.35 -19.55
N ASP A 12 -1.09 -2.22 -19.07
CA ASP A 12 0.28 -1.87 -18.67
C ASP A 12 1.26 -2.47 -19.69
N VAL A 13 1.92 -1.59 -20.43
CA VAL A 13 2.95 -1.94 -21.41
C VAL A 13 4.30 -1.67 -20.78
N SER A 14 5.10 -2.71 -20.57
CA SER A 14 6.45 -2.57 -20.00
C SER A 14 7.51 -2.96 -21.02
N GLY A 15 8.62 -2.23 -21.05
CA GLY A 15 9.69 -2.47 -22.02
C GLY A 15 11.00 -1.77 -21.68
N THR A 16 11.94 -1.80 -22.62
CA THR A 16 13.21 -1.05 -22.55
C THR A 16 13.23 0.06 -23.60
N SER A 17 14.05 1.08 -23.36
CA SER A 17 14.28 2.16 -24.34
C SER A 17 15.78 2.40 -24.48
N GLU A 18 16.38 1.80 -25.50
CA GLU A 18 17.81 1.95 -25.79
C GLU A 18 18.11 3.00 -26.86
N ARG A 19 17.09 3.49 -27.58
CA ARG A 19 17.24 4.43 -28.70
C ARG A 19 16.16 5.52 -28.73
N LEU A 20 16.47 6.61 -29.41
CA LEU A 20 15.50 7.63 -29.81
C LEU A 20 15.00 7.36 -31.24
N SER A 21 13.80 7.86 -31.54
CA SER A 21 13.22 7.78 -32.89
C SER A 21 14.03 8.65 -33.87
N PRO A 22 14.25 8.18 -35.11
CA PRO A 22 14.88 8.99 -36.16
C PRO A 22 13.97 10.11 -36.68
N ASP A 23 12.66 10.00 -36.48
CA ASP A 23 11.66 10.94 -37.00
C ASP A 23 11.35 12.09 -36.03
N ALA A 24 11.61 11.90 -34.73
CA ALA A 24 11.41 12.90 -33.68
C ALA A 24 12.25 12.55 -32.43
N PRO A 25 12.63 13.54 -31.58
CA PRO A 25 13.42 13.30 -30.37
C PRO A 25 12.56 12.69 -29.24
N VAL A 26 12.01 11.51 -29.49
CA VAL A 26 11.17 10.75 -28.56
C VAL A 26 11.75 9.35 -28.34
N PRO A 27 11.65 8.77 -27.13
CA PRO A 27 12.08 7.41 -26.86
C PRO A 27 11.32 6.38 -27.72
N VAL A 28 12.03 5.34 -28.17
CA VAL A 28 11.40 4.16 -28.76
C VAL A 28 11.36 3.07 -27.68
N VAL A 29 10.16 2.64 -27.32
CA VAL A 29 9.95 1.56 -26.36
C VAL A 29 9.87 0.24 -27.12
N ASP A 30 10.82 -0.65 -26.86
CA ASP A 30 10.73 -2.04 -27.28
C ASP A 30 9.92 -2.80 -26.22
N VAL A 31 8.70 -3.20 -26.58
CA VAL A 31 7.72 -3.81 -25.67
C VAL A 31 8.16 -5.20 -25.26
N ALA A 32 8.21 -5.45 -23.96
CA ALA A 32 8.48 -6.76 -23.36
C ALA A 32 7.19 -7.44 -22.86
N THR A 33 6.31 -6.70 -22.17
CA THR A 33 5.00 -7.20 -21.70
C THR A 33 3.87 -6.24 -22.08
N ASP A 34 2.68 -6.80 -22.27
CA ASP A 34 1.40 -6.11 -22.53
C ASP A 34 0.36 -6.77 -21.61
N ASP A 35 0.31 -6.30 -20.37
CA ASP A 35 -0.51 -6.86 -19.30
C ASP A 35 -1.85 -6.13 -19.26
N ARG A 36 -2.94 -6.89 -19.38
CA ARG A 36 -4.29 -6.34 -19.52
C ARG A 36 -5.21 -6.82 -18.42
N ARG A 37 -6.07 -5.92 -17.94
CA ARG A 37 -7.02 -6.25 -16.88
C ARG A 37 -8.30 -5.43 -17.00
N ALA A 38 -9.36 -5.96 -16.41
CA ALA A 38 -10.55 -5.18 -16.11
C ALA A 38 -10.22 -4.17 -14.99
N GLY A 39 -10.18 -2.89 -15.35
CA GLY A 39 -10.01 -1.78 -14.43
C GLY A 39 -11.34 -1.22 -13.93
N GLY A 40 -11.26 -0.25 -13.01
CA GLY A 40 -12.44 0.34 -12.40
C GLY A 40 -13.16 -0.63 -11.48
N ALA A 41 -14.48 -0.69 -11.57
CA ALA A 41 -15.30 -1.66 -10.84
C ALA A 41 -14.93 -3.13 -11.14
N GLY A 42 -14.34 -3.41 -12.32
CA GLY A 42 -13.84 -4.74 -12.66
C GLY A 42 -12.66 -5.18 -11.77
N LEU A 43 -11.82 -4.24 -11.32
CA LEU A 43 -10.70 -4.53 -10.44
C LEU A 43 -11.19 -4.92 -9.04
N VAL A 44 -12.14 -4.15 -8.50
CA VAL A 44 -12.80 -4.46 -7.22
C VAL A 44 -13.44 -5.84 -7.26
N ALA A 45 -14.17 -6.15 -8.34
CA ALA A 45 -14.81 -7.45 -8.49
C ALA A 45 -13.78 -8.60 -8.56
N THR A 46 -12.66 -8.39 -9.26
CA THR A 46 -11.57 -9.37 -9.33
C THR A 46 -10.93 -9.63 -7.97
N MET A 47 -10.67 -8.57 -7.19
CA MET A 47 -10.11 -8.69 -5.83
C MET A 47 -11.01 -9.54 -4.93
N LEU A 48 -12.32 -9.25 -4.94
CA LEU A 48 -13.30 -9.98 -4.14
C LEU A 48 -13.45 -11.44 -4.58
N ALA A 49 -13.47 -11.72 -5.89
CA ALA A 49 -13.56 -13.08 -6.40
C ALA A 49 -12.33 -13.92 -6.02
N ARG A 50 -11.13 -13.34 -6.07
CA ARG A 50 -9.88 -13.99 -5.66
C ARG A 50 -9.78 -14.26 -4.16
N ASP A 51 -10.39 -13.41 -3.36
CA ASP A 51 -10.56 -13.65 -1.92
C ASP A 51 -11.56 -14.81 -1.63
N GLY A 52 -12.21 -15.37 -2.67
CA GLY A 52 -13.12 -16.51 -2.56
C GLY A 52 -14.59 -16.12 -2.37
N HIS A 53 -14.97 -14.88 -2.69
CA HIS A 53 -16.36 -14.42 -2.60
C HIS A 53 -17.11 -14.64 -3.92
N ASP A 54 -18.40 -14.99 -3.83
CA ASP A 54 -19.30 -14.95 -4.98
C ASP A 54 -19.61 -13.49 -5.35
N VAL A 55 -19.19 -13.05 -6.53
CA VAL A 55 -19.28 -11.64 -6.96
C VAL A 55 -20.14 -11.49 -8.21
N THR A 56 -21.11 -10.57 -8.12
CA THR A 56 -21.84 -10.04 -9.28
C THR A 56 -21.37 -8.63 -9.58
N LEU A 57 -20.81 -8.40 -10.78
CA LEU A 57 -20.43 -7.08 -11.27
C LEU A 57 -21.57 -6.49 -12.11
N ILE A 58 -22.12 -5.37 -11.64
CA ILE A 58 -23.19 -4.61 -12.28
C ILE A 58 -22.57 -3.37 -12.92
N THR A 59 -22.54 -3.33 -14.25
CA THR A 59 -21.81 -2.30 -14.98
C THR A 59 -22.45 -1.99 -16.33
N VAL A 60 -21.77 -1.25 -17.19
CA VAL A 60 -22.13 -1.07 -18.59
C VAL A 60 -20.99 -1.47 -19.50
N LEU A 61 -21.32 -2.08 -20.62
CA LEU A 61 -20.37 -2.53 -21.63
C LEU A 61 -20.81 -2.03 -23.01
N SER A 62 -19.82 -1.73 -23.83
CA SER A 62 -20.01 -1.33 -25.22
C SER A 62 -20.23 -2.55 -26.11
N ASP A 63 -20.68 -2.32 -27.34
CA ASP A 63 -20.73 -3.35 -28.39
C ASP A 63 -19.43 -3.32 -29.22
N ASP A 64 -18.30 -3.55 -28.57
CA ASP A 64 -16.97 -3.56 -29.21
C ASP A 64 -16.09 -4.70 -28.69
N GLY A 65 -14.99 -4.98 -29.40
CA GLY A 65 -14.07 -6.05 -29.03
C GLY A 65 -13.40 -5.85 -27.66
N ARG A 66 -13.29 -4.61 -27.18
CA ARG A 66 -12.69 -4.29 -25.88
C ARG A 66 -13.63 -4.64 -24.73
N ALA A 67 -14.93 -4.46 -24.92
CA ALA A 67 -15.93 -4.91 -23.98
C ALA A 67 -15.96 -6.44 -23.85
N GLN A 68 -15.73 -7.16 -24.95
CA GLN A 68 -15.58 -8.62 -24.90
C GLN A 68 -14.29 -9.01 -24.15
N GLU A 69 -13.18 -8.33 -24.41
CA GLU A 69 -11.92 -8.53 -23.69
C GLU A 69 -12.08 -8.32 -22.17
N ILE A 70 -12.83 -7.31 -21.73
CA ILE A 70 -13.15 -7.10 -20.31
C ILE A 70 -13.91 -8.29 -19.72
N ARG A 71 -14.87 -8.88 -20.44
CA ARG A 71 -15.61 -10.07 -19.96
C ARG A 71 -14.69 -11.27 -19.83
N ASP A 72 -13.82 -11.48 -20.81
CA ASP A 72 -12.90 -12.62 -20.84
C ASP A 72 -11.85 -12.52 -19.70
N LEU A 73 -11.52 -11.30 -19.26
CA LEU A 73 -10.65 -11.00 -18.12
C LEU A 73 -11.33 -11.16 -16.75
N LEU A 74 -12.61 -11.55 -16.72
CA LEU A 74 -13.43 -11.69 -15.50
C LEU A 74 -14.07 -13.09 -15.40
N PRO A 75 -13.28 -14.19 -15.46
CA PRO A 75 -13.83 -15.55 -15.57
C PRO A 75 -14.64 -16.00 -14.35
N ASP A 76 -14.27 -15.53 -13.15
CA ASP A 76 -14.88 -15.92 -11.88
C ASP A 76 -15.91 -14.89 -11.36
N VAL A 77 -16.32 -13.95 -12.20
CA VAL A 77 -17.26 -12.87 -11.84
C VAL A 77 -18.51 -12.95 -12.71
N ALA A 78 -19.68 -12.96 -12.08
CA ALA A 78 -20.95 -12.86 -12.79
C ALA A 78 -21.16 -11.41 -13.29
N VAL A 79 -21.02 -11.18 -14.59
CA VAL A 79 -21.17 -9.83 -15.17
C VAL A 79 -22.61 -9.57 -15.64
N VAL A 80 -23.27 -8.57 -15.06
CA VAL A 80 -24.57 -8.04 -15.47
C VAL A 80 -24.37 -6.64 -16.05
N ALA A 81 -24.40 -6.54 -17.37
CA ALA A 81 -24.08 -5.30 -18.07
C ALA A 81 -25.27 -4.70 -18.84
N GLY A 82 -25.46 -3.39 -18.69
CA GLY A 82 -26.28 -2.58 -19.59
C GLY A 82 -25.49 -2.01 -20.76
N PRO A 83 -26.15 -1.36 -21.73
CA PRO A 83 -25.47 -0.70 -22.84
C PRO A 83 -24.75 0.57 -22.36
N SER A 84 -23.45 0.71 -22.66
CA SER A 84 -22.67 1.91 -22.29
C SER A 84 -23.07 3.17 -23.06
N GLY A 85 -23.54 3.01 -24.30
CA GLY A 85 -23.81 4.12 -25.22
C GLY A 85 -22.55 4.90 -25.65
N ALA A 86 -21.35 4.39 -25.34
CA ALA A 86 -20.07 5.01 -25.66
C ALA A 86 -19.01 3.91 -25.93
N PRO A 87 -17.89 4.22 -26.61
CA PRO A 87 -16.81 3.24 -26.77
C PRO A 87 -16.21 2.80 -25.43
N THR A 88 -15.70 1.57 -25.37
CA THR A 88 -15.04 1.07 -24.16
C THR A 88 -13.79 1.89 -23.85
N PRO A 89 -13.70 2.49 -22.65
CA PRO A 89 -12.52 3.26 -22.26
C PRO A 89 -11.31 2.35 -22.06
N VAL A 90 -10.18 2.75 -22.63
CA VAL A 90 -8.89 2.08 -22.47
C VAL A 90 -7.89 3.06 -21.87
N LYS A 91 -7.19 2.63 -20.83
CA LYS A 91 -6.10 3.38 -20.18
C LYS A 91 -4.82 2.58 -20.28
N THR A 92 -3.95 3.00 -21.19
CA THR A 92 -2.67 2.35 -21.43
C THR A 92 -1.56 3.12 -20.74
N ARG A 93 -0.84 2.47 -19.81
CA ARG A 93 0.36 3.01 -19.15
C ARG A 93 1.58 2.37 -19.80
N VAL A 94 2.47 3.18 -20.35
CA VAL A 94 3.73 2.71 -20.92
C VAL A 94 4.85 2.99 -19.92
N ARG A 95 5.55 1.94 -19.51
CA ARG A 95 6.65 1.99 -18.54
C ARG A 95 7.95 1.49 -19.16
N VAL A 96 9.05 2.13 -18.78
CA VAL A 96 10.42 1.72 -19.13
C VAL A 96 11.18 1.50 -17.85
N VAL A 97 11.66 0.28 -17.62
CA VAL A 97 12.21 -0.13 -16.32
C VAL A 97 11.19 0.23 -15.21
N ASP A 98 11.52 1.12 -14.27
CA ASP A 98 10.65 1.55 -13.16
C ASP A 98 9.99 2.93 -13.37
N HIS A 99 10.11 3.52 -14.57
CA HIS A 99 9.58 4.85 -14.85
C HIS A 99 8.37 4.80 -15.78
N ALA A 100 7.26 5.42 -15.37
CA ALA A 100 6.15 5.69 -16.28
C ALA A 100 6.58 6.73 -17.32
N LEU A 101 6.52 6.34 -18.60
CA LEU A 101 6.91 7.19 -19.72
C LEU A 101 5.72 8.03 -20.21
N VAL A 102 4.60 7.36 -20.50
CA VAL A 102 3.39 8.01 -21.03
C VAL A 102 2.15 7.22 -20.65
N ARG A 103 1.02 7.93 -20.54
CA ARG A 103 -0.31 7.34 -20.46
C ARG A 103 -1.11 7.72 -21.70
N ILE A 104 -1.75 6.74 -22.32
CA ILE A 104 -2.61 6.89 -23.50
C ILE A 104 -4.04 6.56 -23.07
N ASP A 105 -4.94 7.51 -23.26
CA ASP A 105 -6.35 7.36 -22.91
C ASP A 105 -7.18 7.30 -24.20
N GLU A 106 -7.83 6.16 -24.47
CA GLU A 106 -8.71 5.95 -25.63
C GLU A 106 -10.16 5.81 -25.15
N GLY A 107 -11.13 6.41 -25.85
CA GLY A 107 -12.55 6.33 -25.44
C GLY A 107 -12.87 6.96 -24.08
N CYS A 108 -11.94 7.69 -23.46
CA CYS A 108 -12.06 8.20 -22.10
C CYS A 108 -12.90 9.49 -21.95
N ALA A 109 -13.49 10.01 -23.03
CA ALA A 109 -14.43 11.14 -22.94
C ALA A 109 -15.58 10.82 -21.96
N THR A 110 -16.13 11.85 -21.31
CA THR A 110 -17.27 11.68 -20.40
C THR A 110 -18.46 11.12 -21.18
N PRO A 111 -18.89 9.88 -20.89
CA PRO A 111 -20.05 9.30 -21.58
C PRO A 111 -21.35 9.91 -21.05
N PRO A 112 -22.48 9.77 -21.78
CA PRO A 112 -23.79 10.06 -21.21
C PRO A 112 -24.08 9.12 -20.03
N VAL A 113 -24.97 9.54 -19.13
CA VAL A 113 -25.48 8.65 -18.09
C VAL A 113 -26.24 7.51 -18.78
N PRO A 114 -25.88 6.24 -18.55
CA PRO A 114 -26.51 5.11 -19.21
C PRO A 114 -27.89 4.82 -18.63
N GLU A 115 -28.71 4.11 -19.41
CA GLU A 115 -29.94 3.50 -18.91
C GLU A 115 -29.61 2.18 -18.19
N ALA A 116 -30.10 2.02 -16.97
CA ALA A 116 -29.97 0.76 -16.24
C ALA A 116 -31.08 -0.21 -16.66
N THR A 117 -30.69 -1.46 -16.90
CA THR A 117 -31.65 -2.53 -17.25
C THR A 117 -32.31 -3.11 -15.99
N GLU A 118 -33.46 -3.76 -16.15
CA GLU A 118 -34.12 -4.48 -15.04
C GLU A 118 -33.20 -5.54 -14.42
N ALA A 119 -32.42 -6.23 -15.25
CA ALA A 119 -31.44 -7.22 -14.79
C ALA A 119 -30.37 -6.60 -13.88
N MET A 120 -29.89 -5.40 -14.20
CA MET A 120 -28.91 -4.68 -13.36
C MET A 120 -29.49 -4.34 -11.99
N THR A 121 -30.75 -3.89 -11.94
CA THR A 121 -31.41 -3.59 -10.66
C THR A 121 -31.74 -4.85 -9.85
N ALA A 122 -32.17 -5.93 -10.51
CA ALA A 122 -32.49 -7.20 -9.87
C ALA A 122 -31.25 -7.92 -9.31
N ALA A 123 -30.07 -7.69 -9.92
CA ALA A 123 -28.80 -8.23 -9.46
C ALA A 123 -28.34 -7.68 -8.09
N LEU A 124 -29.00 -6.64 -7.57
CA LEU A 124 -28.78 -6.13 -6.21
C LEU A 124 -29.57 -6.90 -5.14
N ASP A 125 -30.47 -7.79 -5.54
CA ASP A 125 -31.24 -8.61 -4.60
C ASP A 125 -30.46 -9.88 -4.21
N GLY A 126 -30.58 -10.29 -2.94
CA GLY A 126 -29.99 -11.53 -2.44
C GLY A 126 -28.47 -11.49 -2.21
N VAL A 127 -27.87 -10.31 -2.15
CA VAL A 127 -26.45 -10.11 -1.83
C VAL A 127 -26.27 -9.66 -0.37
N ASP A 128 -25.10 -9.95 0.21
CA ASP A 128 -24.81 -9.59 1.61
C ASP A 128 -24.30 -8.16 1.79
N ALA A 129 -23.66 -7.59 0.77
CA ALA A 129 -23.16 -6.22 0.74
C ALA A 129 -22.95 -5.74 -0.71
N ILE A 130 -22.96 -4.42 -0.87
CA ILE A 130 -22.73 -3.73 -2.14
C ILE A 130 -21.51 -2.81 -2.04
N VAL A 131 -20.61 -2.90 -3.00
CA VAL A 131 -19.54 -1.91 -3.24
C VAL A 131 -19.91 -1.07 -4.47
N VAL A 132 -20.01 0.24 -4.32
CA VAL A 132 -20.16 1.17 -5.43
C VAL A 132 -18.80 1.77 -5.75
N ALA A 133 -18.22 1.37 -6.88
CA ALA A 133 -16.92 1.84 -7.36
C ALA A 133 -17.15 2.86 -8.48
N ASP A 134 -17.33 4.14 -8.12
CA ASP A 134 -17.63 5.21 -9.06
C ASP A 134 -16.33 5.78 -9.66
N TYR A 135 -16.20 5.78 -10.98
CA TYR A 135 -15.03 6.32 -11.69
C TYR A 135 -15.41 7.55 -12.54
N GLY A 136 -16.58 8.13 -12.29
CA GLY A 136 -17.08 9.31 -12.97
C GLY A 136 -17.49 9.06 -14.42
N ARG A 137 -17.96 7.85 -14.74
CA ARG A 137 -18.48 7.51 -16.08
C ARG A 137 -19.98 7.18 -16.10
N GLY A 138 -20.68 7.45 -15.00
CA GLY A 138 -22.13 7.61 -14.99
C GLY A 138 -22.94 6.37 -14.62
N VAL A 139 -22.34 5.18 -14.43
CA VAL A 139 -23.11 3.99 -14.00
C VAL A 139 -23.82 4.26 -12.67
N ALA A 140 -23.09 4.81 -11.68
CA ALA A 140 -23.65 5.17 -10.37
C ALA A 140 -24.61 6.39 -10.42
N ALA A 141 -24.68 7.07 -11.56
CA ALA A 141 -25.61 8.17 -11.82
C ALA A 141 -26.94 7.71 -12.46
N ALA A 142 -27.01 6.46 -12.96
CA ALA A 142 -28.18 5.94 -13.64
C ALA A 142 -29.41 5.92 -12.69
N PRO A 143 -30.53 6.60 -13.02
CA PRO A 143 -31.63 6.80 -12.08
C PRO A 143 -32.18 5.52 -11.44
N ALA A 144 -32.43 4.48 -12.25
CA ALA A 144 -32.98 3.22 -11.73
C ALA A 144 -31.99 2.45 -10.83
N LEU A 145 -30.67 2.53 -11.10
CA LEU A 145 -29.66 1.99 -10.18
C LEU A 145 -29.59 2.81 -8.89
N ARG A 146 -29.64 4.14 -8.96
CA ARG A 146 -29.64 5.00 -7.76
C ARG A 146 -30.82 4.69 -6.85
N ASP A 147 -32.02 4.56 -7.43
CA ASP A 147 -33.22 4.20 -6.68
C ASP A 147 -33.10 2.80 -6.05
N ALA A 148 -32.52 1.84 -6.77
CA ALA A 148 -32.29 0.49 -6.24
C ALA A 148 -31.23 0.47 -5.13
N LEU A 149 -30.13 1.21 -5.28
CA LEU A 149 -29.08 1.37 -4.28
C LEU A 149 -29.61 2.01 -3.00
N ALA A 150 -30.44 3.06 -3.11
CA ALA A 150 -31.06 3.70 -1.95
C ALA A 150 -31.95 2.72 -1.16
N ARG A 151 -32.77 1.92 -1.86
CA ARG A 151 -33.58 0.85 -1.23
C ARG A 151 -32.74 -0.29 -0.65
N ALA A 152 -31.58 -0.57 -1.22
CA ALA A 152 -30.66 -1.58 -0.71
C ALA A 152 -29.98 -1.09 0.58
N ALA A 153 -29.57 0.18 0.63
CA ALA A 153 -28.92 0.81 1.77
C ALA A 153 -29.77 0.82 3.05
N GLU A 154 -31.10 0.72 2.93
CA GLU A 154 -32.01 0.56 4.08
C GLU A 154 -31.89 -0.81 4.77
N ARG A 155 -31.33 -1.82 4.09
CA ARG A 155 -31.40 -3.23 4.52
C ARG A 155 -30.04 -3.92 4.63
N LEU A 156 -29.07 -3.52 3.81
CA LEU A 156 -27.75 -4.13 3.76
C LEU A 156 -26.63 -3.10 3.66
N PRO A 157 -25.39 -3.46 4.03
CA PRO A 157 -24.25 -2.59 3.89
C PRO A 157 -24.02 -2.13 2.45
N VAL A 158 -23.88 -0.82 2.27
CA VAL A 158 -23.46 -0.19 1.02
C VAL A 158 -22.19 0.63 1.30
N VAL A 159 -21.08 0.22 0.68
CA VAL A 159 -19.82 0.96 0.70
C VAL A 159 -19.67 1.69 -0.62
N TRP A 160 -19.42 2.99 -0.58
CA TRP A 160 -19.32 3.82 -1.78
C TRP A 160 -17.95 4.47 -1.89
N ASP A 161 -17.20 4.16 -2.95
CA ASP A 161 -15.97 4.85 -3.31
C ASP A 161 -16.27 5.94 -4.34
N PRO A 162 -16.32 7.23 -3.93
CA PRO A 162 -16.84 8.30 -4.77
C PRO A 162 -15.76 8.91 -5.66
N HIS A 163 -16.14 9.39 -6.84
CA HIS A 163 -15.23 10.14 -7.71
C HIS A 163 -15.74 11.56 -7.99
N PRO A 164 -14.87 12.59 -8.18
CA PRO A 164 -15.29 13.99 -8.33
C PRO A 164 -16.12 14.29 -9.58
N LYS A 165 -16.06 13.42 -10.59
CA LYS A 165 -16.92 13.46 -11.78
C LYS A 165 -18.10 12.48 -11.70
N GLY A 166 -18.20 11.76 -10.59
CA GLY A 166 -19.21 10.76 -10.30
C GLY A 166 -20.45 11.35 -9.65
N ALA A 167 -21.37 10.47 -9.30
CA ALA A 167 -22.57 10.85 -8.58
C ALA A 167 -22.28 10.91 -7.06
N ALA A 168 -23.01 11.77 -6.35
CA ALA A 168 -22.97 11.72 -4.90
C ALA A 168 -23.50 10.36 -4.40
N PRO A 169 -22.92 9.80 -3.31
CA PRO A 169 -23.47 8.65 -2.63
C PRO A 169 -24.95 8.83 -2.32
N VAL A 170 -25.71 7.74 -2.37
CA VAL A 170 -27.15 7.78 -2.03
C VAL A 170 -27.35 7.90 -0.52
N PRO A 171 -28.43 8.55 -0.05
CA PRO A 171 -28.79 8.55 1.36
C PRO A 171 -28.86 7.13 1.92
N GLY A 172 -28.37 6.94 3.15
CA GLY A 172 -28.31 5.63 3.80
C GLY A 172 -27.06 4.81 3.46
N THR A 173 -26.19 5.28 2.55
CA THR A 173 -24.87 4.64 2.32
C THR A 173 -24.17 4.41 3.65
N THR A 174 -23.77 3.16 3.93
CA THR A 174 -23.21 2.79 5.23
C THR A 174 -21.87 3.46 5.47
N VAL A 175 -20.96 3.39 4.49
CA VAL A 175 -19.66 4.05 4.53
C VAL A 175 -19.32 4.60 3.15
N ALA A 176 -18.95 5.88 3.04
CA ALA A 176 -18.31 6.42 1.85
C ALA A 176 -16.80 6.62 2.08
N THR A 177 -15.95 6.35 1.08
CA THR A 177 -14.49 6.25 1.25
C THR A 177 -13.65 7.25 0.41
N PRO A 178 -14.00 8.55 0.33
CA PRO A 178 -13.23 9.49 -0.47
C PRO A 178 -11.78 9.62 0.01
N ASN A 179 -10.83 9.82 -0.90
CA ASN A 179 -9.50 10.28 -0.50
C ASN A 179 -9.48 11.77 -0.14
N ALA A 180 -8.43 12.24 0.53
CA ALA A 180 -8.31 13.63 0.95
C ALA A 180 -8.42 14.66 -0.20
N ALA A 181 -7.97 14.31 -1.41
CA ALA A 181 -8.07 15.19 -2.57
C ALA A 181 -9.50 15.26 -3.11
N GLU A 182 -10.24 14.15 -3.05
CA GLU A 182 -11.65 14.06 -3.42
C GLU A 182 -12.54 14.76 -2.40
N ALA A 183 -12.31 14.52 -1.11
CA ALA A 183 -13.02 15.19 -0.03
C ALA A 183 -12.89 16.72 -0.12
N ARG A 184 -11.74 17.22 -0.56
CA ARG A 184 -11.52 18.65 -0.85
C ARG A 184 -12.29 19.15 -2.08
N ARG A 185 -12.60 18.28 -3.04
CA ARG A 185 -13.43 18.66 -4.21
C ARG A 185 -14.92 18.58 -3.90
N PHE A 186 -15.32 17.69 -3.00
CA PHE A 186 -16.70 17.54 -2.58
C PHE A 186 -17.13 18.57 -1.53
N THR A 187 -16.18 19.24 -0.88
CA THR A 187 -16.42 20.22 0.17
C THR A 187 -15.62 21.50 -0.05
N ASP A 188 -16.07 22.62 0.52
CA ASP A 188 -15.30 23.87 0.58
C ASP A 188 -14.38 23.95 1.82
N VAL A 189 -13.88 22.82 2.31
CA VAL A 189 -13.02 22.78 3.52
C VAL A 189 -11.56 23.01 3.13
N GLU A 190 -10.91 23.95 3.81
CA GLU A 190 -9.47 24.19 3.68
C GLU A 190 -8.67 23.48 4.79
N GLY A 191 -7.37 23.30 4.59
CA GLY A 191 -6.45 22.68 5.55
C GLY A 191 -5.82 21.38 5.08
N HIS A 192 -5.11 20.68 5.96
CA HIS A 192 -4.41 19.43 5.62
C HIS A 192 -4.36 18.48 6.81
N GLY A 193 -4.10 17.20 6.52
CA GLY A 193 -3.97 16.15 7.52
C GLY A 193 -5.26 15.87 8.29
N VAL A 194 -5.11 15.32 9.50
CA VAL A 194 -6.21 14.89 10.37
C VAL A 194 -7.24 15.99 10.60
N PRO A 195 -6.88 17.25 10.96
CA PRO A 195 -7.87 18.30 11.20
C PRO A 195 -8.77 18.60 9.98
N PHE A 196 -8.18 18.64 8.78
CA PHE A 196 -8.94 18.80 7.54
C PHE A 196 -9.87 17.61 7.32
N ALA A 197 -9.33 16.39 7.45
CA ALA A 197 -10.11 15.18 7.24
C ALA A 197 -11.30 15.12 8.21
N THR A 198 -11.18 15.60 9.44
CA THR A 198 -12.26 15.57 10.45
C THR A 198 -13.42 16.45 10.03
N VAL A 199 -13.12 17.69 9.64
CA VAL A 199 -14.15 18.63 9.20
C VAL A 199 -14.77 18.19 7.87
N ALA A 200 -13.94 17.70 6.94
CA ALA A 200 -14.42 17.23 5.65
C ALA A 200 -15.33 15.99 5.79
N ALA A 201 -14.92 14.99 6.58
CA ALA A 201 -15.73 13.78 6.81
C ALA A 201 -17.08 14.12 7.43
N ALA A 202 -17.12 14.94 8.49
CA ALA A 202 -18.36 15.35 9.13
C ALA A 202 -19.30 16.11 8.18
N ARG A 203 -18.77 17.02 7.36
CA ARG A 203 -19.59 17.72 6.34
C ARG A 203 -20.16 16.76 5.29
N LEU A 204 -19.38 15.77 4.89
CA LEU A 204 -19.80 14.80 3.88
C LEU A 204 -20.85 13.82 4.42
N VAL A 205 -20.76 13.44 5.70
CA VAL A 205 -21.80 12.67 6.39
C VAL A 205 -23.14 13.41 6.30
N GLU A 206 -23.17 14.70 6.63
CA GLU A 206 -24.37 15.53 6.56
C GLU A 206 -24.86 15.71 5.11
N GLN A 207 -23.96 16.07 4.20
CA GLN A 207 -24.29 16.39 2.80
C GLN A 207 -24.82 15.18 2.03
N TRP A 208 -24.27 14.00 2.26
CA TRP A 208 -24.68 12.77 1.58
C TRP A 208 -25.71 11.96 2.36
N GLN A 209 -26.02 12.35 3.60
CA GLN A 209 -26.87 11.59 4.52
C GLN A 209 -26.38 10.13 4.64
N ALA A 210 -25.06 9.97 4.70
CA ALA A 210 -24.40 8.68 4.87
C ALA A 210 -24.34 8.31 6.37
N GLY A 211 -24.27 7.00 6.67
CA GLY A 211 -24.04 6.51 8.02
C GLY A 211 -22.66 6.92 8.55
N ALA A 212 -21.65 6.85 7.69
CA ALA A 212 -20.30 7.32 7.98
C ALA A 212 -19.51 7.68 6.71
N VAL A 213 -18.44 8.45 6.89
CA VAL A 213 -17.46 8.80 5.85
C VAL A 213 -16.05 8.56 6.37
N ALA A 214 -15.27 7.76 5.63
CA ALA A 214 -13.87 7.48 5.91
C ALA A 214 -12.97 8.21 4.89
N VAL A 215 -12.38 9.34 5.30
CA VAL A 215 -11.45 10.09 4.45
C VAL A 215 -10.07 9.45 4.49
N THR A 216 -9.64 8.86 3.37
CA THR A 216 -8.33 8.20 3.26
C THR A 216 -7.21 9.22 3.04
N MET A 217 -6.06 9.00 3.68
CA MET A 217 -4.93 9.93 3.75
C MET A 217 -3.59 9.29 3.37
N GLY A 218 -3.63 8.26 2.52
CA GLY A 218 -2.44 7.54 2.05
C GLY A 218 -1.80 6.67 3.14
N ASP A 219 -0.49 6.75 3.25
CA ASP A 219 0.36 6.04 4.23
C ASP A 219 0.01 6.32 5.70
N ARG A 220 -0.76 7.38 5.99
CA ARG A 220 -1.26 7.69 7.34
C ARG A 220 -2.48 6.86 7.73
N GLY A 221 -3.20 6.27 6.78
CA GLY A 221 -4.47 5.58 7.03
C GLY A 221 -5.69 6.44 6.74
N ALA A 222 -6.75 6.32 7.54
CA ALA A 222 -8.04 6.94 7.30
C ALA A 222 -8.59 7.65 8.52
N LEU A 223 -9.39 8.70 8.30
CA LEU A 223 -10.20 9.29 9.34
C LEU A 223 -11.68 9.03 9.08
N LEU A 224 -12.31 8.35 10.03
CA LEU A 224 -13.73 8.06 10.05
C LEU A 224 -14.50 9.14 10.82
N ALA A 225 -15.63 9.59 10.28
CA ALA A 225 -16.67 10.31 11.01
C ALA A 225 -18.03 9.65 10.75
N ASP A 226 -18.89 9.61 11.76
CA ASP A 226 -20.24 9.04 11.65
C ASP A 226 -21.36 10.07 11.82
N ALA A 227 -22.60 9.64 11.58
CA ALA A 227 -23.80 10.46 11.69
C ALA A 227 -24.14 10.88 13.14
N GLN A 228 -23.53 10.26 14.14
CA GLN A 228 -23.68 10.61 15.55
C GLN A 228 -22.75 11.75 15.96
N GLY A 229 -21.81 12.13 15.09
CA GLY A 229 -20.83 13.18 15.32
C GLY A 229 -19.53 12.69 15.97
N ASP A 230 -19.35 11.37 16.08
CA ASP A 230 -18.10 10.78 16.55
C ASP A 230 -17.09 10.72 15.40
N SER A 231 -15.80 10.82 15.76
CA SER A 231 -14.71 10.68 14.80
C SER A 231 -13.57 9.84 15.36
N ARG A 232 -12.99 8.99 14.49
CA ARG A 232 -11.93 8.05 14.84
C ARG A 232 -10.85 8.05 13.77
N PHE A 233 -9.60 8.16 14.19
CA PHE A 233 -8.45 7.96 13.31
C PHE A 233 -8.06 6.49 13.29
N VAL A 234 -7.85 5.95 12.10
CA VAL A 234 -7.46 4.57 11.83
C VAL A 234 -6.10 4.61 11.12
N PRO A 235 -5.00 4.31 11.83
CA PRO A 235 -3.66 4.36 11.23
C PRO A 235 -3.48 3.23 10.21
N ALA A 236 -2.75 3.50 9.13
CA ALA A 236 -2.29 2.46 8.22
C ALA A 236 -0.98 1.82 8.73
N PRO A 237 -0.83 0.49 8.62
CA PRO A 237 0.47 -0.15 8.74
C PRO A 237 1.48 0.41 7.74
N SER A 238 2.73 0.61 8.19
CA SER A 238 3.83 1.04 7.33
C SER A 238 4.16 -0.05 6.30
N VAL A 239 4.02 0.26 5.02
CA VAL A 239 4.32 -0.66 3.92
C VAL A 239 5.20 0.03 2.89
N SER A 240 6.25 -0.66 2.42
CA SER A 240 7.05 -0.18 1.29
C SER A 240 6.36 -0.64 0.00
N ALA A 241 5.69 0.28 -0.68
CA ALA A 241 4.96 -0.01 -1.90
C ALA A 241 5.35 0.97 -3.01
N GLY A 242 5.59 0.44 -4.22
CA GLY A 242 5.97 1.25 -5.38
C GLY A 242 4.79 1.95 -6.06
N ASP A 243 3.63 1.27 -6.20
CA ASP A 243 2.45 1.80 -6.90
C ASP A 243 1.20 1.72 -6.01
N PRO A 244 0.58 2.85 -5.63
CA PRO A 244 -0.65 2.87 -4.83
C PRO A 244 -1.92 2.51 -5.61
N CYS A 245 -1.81 2.15 -6.89
CA CYS A 245 -2.96 1.83 -7.74
C CYS A 245 -3.82 0.70 -7.14
N GLY A 246 -5.12 0.97 -6.98
CA GLY A 246 -6.09 0.01 -6.43
C GLY A 246 -6.15 -0.05 -4.91
N ALA A 247 -5.39 0.77 -4.17
CA ALA A 247 -5.46 0.77 -2.71
C ALA A 247 -6.83 1.23 -2.18
N GLY A 248 -7.44 2.24 -2.82
CA GLY A 248 -8.79 2.71 -2.49
C GLY A 248 -9.85 1.64 -2.78
N ASP A 249 -9.77 1.02 -3.95
CA ASP A 249 -10.63 -0.11 -4.35
C ASP A 249 -10.56 -1.26 -3.33
N ARG A 250 -9.33 -1.65 -2.94
CA ARG A 250 -9.11 -2.71 -1.95
C ARG A 250 -9.65 -2.32 -0.58
N LEU A 251 -9.48 -1.06 -0.17
CA LEU A 251 -10.05 -0.57 1.08
C LEU A 251 -11.58 -0.70 1.06
N ALA A 252 -12.24 -0.19 0.03
CA ALA A 252 -13.70 -0.25 -0.10
C ALA A 252 -14.21 -1.70 -0.11
N ALA A 253 -13.53 -2.59 -0.83
CA ALA A 253 -13.82 -4.03 -0.83
C ALA A 253 -13.69 -4.64 0.57
N GLY A 254 -12.58 -4.38 1.27
CA GLY A 254 -12.34 -4.89 2.62
C GLY A 254 -13.36 -4.39 3.65
N VAL A 255 -13.74 -3.11 3.57
CA VAL A 255 -14.82 -2.56 4.40
C VAL A 255 -16.14 -3.31 4.15
N ALA A 256 -16.50 -3.54 2.88
CA ALA A 256 -17.74 -4.22 2.54
C ALA A 256 -17.78 -5.68 3.02
N VAL A 257 -16.65 -6.41 2.90
CA VAL A 257 -16.52 -7.79 3.40
C VAL A 257 -16.68 -7.83 4.93
N ALA A 258 -16.03 -6.92 5.65
CA ALA A 258 -16.12 -6.87 7.10
C ALA A 258 -17.54 -6.53 7.58
N LEU A 259 -18.20 -5.56 6.94
CA LEU A 259 -19.60 -5.23 7.23
C LEU A 259 -20.56 -6.39 6.93
N ALA A 260 -20.37 -7.09 5.80
CA ALA A 260 -21.15 -8.29 5.46
C ALA A 260 -20.98 -9.41 6.50
N SER A 261 -19.80 -9.46 7.13
CA SER A 261 -19.48 -10.41 8.21
C SER A 261 -20.00 -9.98 9.59
N GLY A 262 -20.70 -8.84 9.68
CA GLY A 262 -21.31 -8.34 10.91
C GLY A 262 -20.40 -7.47 11.77
N ALA A 263 -19.24 -7.02 11.26
CA ALA A 263 -18.42 -6.03 11.95
C ALA A 263 -19.16 -4.69 12.07
N ASP A 264 -18.84 -3.92 13.10
CA ASP A 264 -19.28 -2.52 13.18
C ASP A 264 -18.49 -1.64 12.22
N VAL A 265 -18.96 -0.41 11.99
CA VAL A 265 -18.35 0.51 11.02
C VAL A 265 -16.88 0.83 11.36
N PRO A 266 -16.51 1.19 12.60
CA PRO A 266 -15.11 1.43 12.95
C PRO A 266 -14.19 0.23 12.69
N ASP A 267 -14.60 -0.98 13.06
CA ASP A 267 -13.78 -2.18 12.87
C ASP A 267 -13.73 -2.59 11.40
N ALA A 268 -14.81 -2.40 10.64
CA ALA A 268 -14.80 -2.61 9.19
C ALA A 268 -13.87 -1.65 8.46
N VAL A 269 -13.82 -0.37 8.85
CA VAL A 269 -12.87 0.60 8.30
C VAL A 269 -11.44 0.22 8.65
N SER A 270 -11.20 -0.25 9.87
CA SER A 270 -9.89 -0.80 10.26
C SER A 270 -9.48 -2.00 9.41
N ALA A 271 -10.40 -2.94 9.15
CA ALA A 271 -10.15 -4.08 8.29
C ALA A 271 -9.87 -3.66 6.84
N GLY A 272 -10.60 -2.67 6.31
CA GLY A 272 -10.33 -2.11 4.98
C GLY A 272 -8.96 -1.45 4.85
N VAL A 273 -8.53 -0.69 5.86
CA VAL A 273 -7.18 -0.09 5.89
C VAL A 273 -6.10 -1.19 5.91
N VAL A 274 -6.27 -2.22 6.74
CA VAL A 274 -5.35 -3.36 6.77
C VAL A 274 -5.30 -4.08 5.43
N ALA A 275 -6.46 -4.39 4.83
CA ALA A 275 -6.55 -5.07 3.55
C ALA A 275 -5.87 -4.27 2.42
N ALA A 276 -5.98 -2.94 2.43
CA ALA A 276 -5.28 -2.08 1.48
C ALA A 276 -3.75 -2.08 1.70
N SER A 277 -3.30 -2.03 2.95
CA SER A 277 -1.87 -2.14 3.28
C SER A 277 -1.29 -3.49 2.89
N GLU A 278 -1.99 -4.61 3.16
CA GLU A 278 -1.56 -5.95 2.77
C GLU A 278 -1.48 -6.10 1.24
N TYR A 279 -2.48 -5.59 0.52
CA TYR A 279 -2.48 -5.55 -0.94
C TYR A 279 -1.27 -4.78 -1.48
N LEU A 280 -0.97 -3.61 -0.92
CA LEU A 280 0.20 -2.83 -1.31
C LEU A 280 1.51 -3.53 -0.97
N ALA A 281 1.61 -4.16 0.20
CA ALA A 281 2.78 -4.94 0.62
C ALA A 281 3.02 -6.17 -0.26
N ALA A 282 1.95 -6.78 -0.78
CA ALA A 282 2.04 -7.90 -1.71
C ALA A 282 2.54 -7.49 -3.11
N GLY A 283 2.61 -6.19 -3.43
CA GLY A 283 2.98 -5.67 -4.75
C GLY A 283 1.82 -5.06 -5.53
N GLY A 284 0.69 -4.82 -4.87
CA GLY A 284 -0.48 -4.14 -5.42
C GLY A 284 -1.05 -4.86 -6.63
N VAL A 285 -1.45 -4.08 -7.63
CA VAL A 285 -2.16 -4.59 -8.82
C VAL A 285 -1.30 -5.58 -9.60
N THR A 286 0.01 -5.39 -9.63
CA THR A 286 0.94 -6.27 -10.35
C THR A 286 0.95 -7.67 -9.77
N ALA A 287 1.01 -7.78 -8.44
CA ALA A 287 1.04 -9.08 -7.77
C ALA A 287 -0.29 -9.82 -7.83
N LEU A 288 -1.40 -9.07 -7.89
CA LEU A 288 -2.72 -9.65 -8.09
C LEU A 288 -2.72 -10.50 -9.38
N PHE A 289 -2.09 -10.04 -10.47
CA PHE A 289 -2.14 -10.70 -11.78
C PHE A 289 -0.87 -11.47 -12.19
N ALA A 290 0.12 -11.60 -11.31
CA ALA A 290 1.24 -12.49 -11.55
C ALA A 290 0.76 -13.96 -11.49
N ASP A 291 1.18 -14.81 -12.45
CA ASP A 291 0.92 -16.25 -12.41
C ASP A 291 1.32 -16.83 -11.05
N ASP A 292 0.53 -17.79 -10.53
CA ASP A 292 0.62 -18.48 -9.23
C ASP A 292 1.95 -19.23 -8.99
N GLY A 293 3.08 -18.52 -9.10
CA GLY A 293 4.27 -18.84 -8.36
C GLY A 293 3.99 -18.64 -6.86
N PRO A 294 4.58 -19.43 -5.97
CA PRO A 294 4.36 -19.27 -4.54
C PRO A 294 4.59 -17.82 -4.17
N ALA A 295 3.60 -17.22 -3.50
CA ALA A 295 3.67 -15.87 -2.98
C ALA A 295 5.06 -15.65 -2.37
N PRO A 296 5.79 -14.59 -2.73
CA PRO A 296 6.97 -14.24 -1.96
C PRO A 296 6.50 -14.07 -0.52
N LEU A 297 6.97 -14.93 0.37
CA LEU A 297 6.77 -14.76 1.80
C LEU A 297 7.32 -13.38 2.17
N ALA A 298 6.42 -12.44 2.41
CA ALA A 298 6.75 -11.12 2.89
C ALA A 298 7.10 -11.25 4.38
N VAL A 299 8.40 -11.19 4.67
CA VAL A 299 8.90 -10.81 6.00
C VAL A 299 9.67 -9.51 5.78
N PRO A 300 9.21 -8.37 6.29
CA PRO A 300 9.97 -7.12 6.21
C PRO A 300 11.31 -7.32 6.93
N GLY A 301 12.43 -7.17 6.20
CA GLY A 301 13.78 -7.34 6.75
C GLY A 301 14.56 -8.57 6.27
N ALA A 302 14.18 -9.20 5.16
CA ALA A 302 15.01 -10.24 4.56
C ALA A 302 16.26 -9.65 3.88
N ASP A 303 17.39 -10.36 3.96
CA ASP A 303 18.67 -10.02 3.30
C ASP A 303 18.50 -9.52 1.85
N ARG A 304 17.53 -10.07 1.12
CA ARG A 304 17.24 -9.72 -0.29
C ARG A 304 16.83 -8.26 -0.49
N ASP A 305 16.04 -7.68 0.42
CA ASP A 305 15.62 -6.28 0.32
C ASP A 305 16.78 -5.33 0.62
N ALA A 306 17.61 -5.68 1.60
CA ALA A 306 18.84 -4.97 1.88
C ALA A 306 19.80 -5.03 0.67
N MET A 307 19.91 -6.18 0.00
CA MET A 307 20.75 -6.30 -1.21
C MET A 307 20.23 -5.43 -2.36
N ARG A 308 18.91 -5.37 -2.57
CA ARG A 308 18.29 -4.53 -3.61
C ARG A 308 18.54 -3.05 -3.31
N LEU A 309 18.26 -2.59 -2.10
CA LEU A 309 18.55 -1.21 -1.68
C LEU A 309 20.03 -0.85 -1.89
N VAL A 310 20.94 -1.72 -1.49
CA VAL A 310 22.40 -1.51 -1.68
C VAL A 310 22.75 -1.40 -3.17
N HIS A 311 22.14 -2.23 -4.01
CA HIS A 311 22.34 -2.18 -5.46
C HIS A 311 21.85 -0.85 -6.05
N ASP A 312 20.64 -0.41 -5.69
CA ASP A 312 20.03 0.80 -6.22
C ASP A 312 20.82 2.06 -5.84
N VAL A 313 21.21 2.16 -4.56
CA VAL A 313 22.03 3.27 -4.06
C VAL A 313 23.36 3.33 -4.80
N ARG A 314 23.99 2.19 -5.04
CA ARG A 314 25.26 2.12 -5.78
C ARG A 314 25.12 2.44 -7.26
N SER A 315 24.08 1.96 -7.91
CA SER A 315 23.78 2.28 -9.30
C SER A 315 23.55 3.79 -9.49
N ALA A 316 23.05 4.48 -8.46
CA ALA A 316 22.94 5.94 -8.41
C ALA A 316 24.24 6.66 -8.01
N GLY A 317 25.33 5.94 -7.73
CA GLY A 317 26.61 6.51 -7.27
C GLY A 317 26.64 6.95 -5.81
N GLY A 318 25.67 6.50 -5.00
CA GLY A 318 25.56 6.81 -3.57
C GLY A 318 26.42 5.92 -2.67
N THR A 319 26.54 6.34 -1.41
CA THR A 319 27.35 5.73 -0.36
C THR A 319 26.49 4.86 0.56
N VAL A 320 26.85 3.58 0.68
CA VAL A 320 26.17 2.61 1.55
C VAL A 320 26.83 2.58 2.91
N VAL A 321 26.07 2.93 3.96
CA VAL A 321 26.51 2.83 5.35
C VAL A 321 25.91 1.60 6.01
N ALA A 322 26.70 0.92 6.83
CA ALA A 322 26.23 -0.15 7.69
C ALA A 322 26.60 0.08 9.14
N THR A 323 25.79 -0.45 10.05
CA THR A 323 26.08 -0.53 11.49
C THR A 323 25.51 -1.81 12.06
N GLY A 324 25.78 -2.14 13.32
CA GLY A 324 25.21 -3.35 13.88
C GLY A 324 25.34 -3.53 15.39
N GLY A 325 24.47 -4.39 15.90
CA GLY A 325 24.35 -4.73 17.32
C GLY A 325 23.10 -5.55 17.64
N CYS A 326 22.89 -5.84 18.92
CA CYS A 326 21.77 -6.67 19.35
C CYS A 326 20.43 -5.93 19.41
N PHE A 327 20.44 -4.61 19.65
CA PHE A 327 19.23 -3.77 19.80
C PHE A 327 18.12 -4.32 20.72
N ASP A 328 18.52 -5.09 21.73
CA ASP A 328 17.63 -5.88 22.59
C ASP A 328 16.57 -5.05 23.34
N LEU A 329 16.96 -3.91 23.91
CA LEU A 329 16.03 -2.85 24.29
C LEU A 329 16.51 -1.55 23.65
N LEU A 330 15.72 -1.01 22.73
CA LEU A 330 15.99 0.26 22.08
C LEU A 330 15.80 1.42 23.06
N HIS A 331 16.65 2.43 22.92
CA HIS A 331 16.56 3.67 23.68
C HIS A 331 17.11 4.82 22.85
N ALA A 332 16.90 6.05 23.30
CA ALA A 332 17.33 7.27 22.60
C ALA A 332 18.83 7.34 22.26
N GLY A 333 19.67 6.53 22.90
CA GLY A 333 21.09 6.41 22.55
C GLY A 333 21.28 5.70 21.22
N HIS A 334 20.63 4.55 21.02
CA HIS A 334 20.62 3.84 19.74
C HIS A 334 20.07 4.72 18.62
N ALA A 335 18.93 5.39 18.82
CA ALA A 335 18.34 6.26 17.81
C ALA A 335 19.30 7.37 17.34
N ARG A 336 20.03 8.00 18.28
CA ARG A 336 21.04 9.03 17.95
C ARG A 336 22.25 8.45 17.22
N THR A 337 22.73 7.28 17.64
CA THR A 337 23.85 6.60 16.98
C THR A 337 23.48 6.15 15.56
N LEU A 338 22.27 5.62 15.37
CA LEU A 338 21.74 5.24 14.06
C LEU A 338 21.58 6.47 13.16
N SER A 339 21.01 7.56 13.67
CA SER A 339 20.91 8.82 12.94
C SER A 339 22.28 9.40 12.55
N ALA A 340 23.27 9.33 13.43
CA ALA A 340 24.64 9.74 13.13
C ALA A 340 25.30 8.84 12.07
N ALA A 341 25.04 7.52 12.09
CA ALA A 341 25.51 6.61 11.06
C ALA A 341 24.86 6.90 9.71
N ARG A 342 23.54 7.12 9.69
CA ARG A 342 22.79 7.46 8.48
C ARG A 342 23.30 8.72 7.79
N ALA A 343 23.82 9.68 8.55
CA ALA A 343 24.39 10.93 8.03
C ALA A 343 25.74 10.75 7.30
N LEU A 344 26.36 9.56 7.35
CA LEU A 344 27.64 9.28 6.68
C LEU A 344 27.49 8.86 5.22
N GLY A 345 26.26 8.66 4.73
CA GLY A 345 26.00 8.24 3.36
C GLY A 345 24.53 8.36 2.97
N ASP A 346 24.17 7.66 1.89
CA ASP A 346 22.89 7.79 1.21
C ASP A 346 21.87 6.75 1.66
N CYS A 347 22.31 5.66 2.33
CA CYS A 347 21.45 4.73 3.06
C CYS A 347 22.15 4.13 4.28
N LEU A 348 21.37 3.58 5.23
CA LEU A 348 21.83 2.84 6.40
C LEU A 348 21.22 1.43 6.46
N VAL A 349 22.11 0.42 6.45
CA VAL A 349 21.78 -0.99 6.68
C VAL A 349 22.19 -1.40 8.10
N VAL A 350 21.26 -1.90 8.90
CA VAL A 350 21.53 -2.36 10.27
C VAL A 350 21.71 -3.88 10.31
N CYS A 351 22.90 -4.34 10.64
CA CYS A 351 23.19 -5.75 10.93
C CYS A 351 22.73 -6.10 12.36
N LEU A 352 21.64 -6.83 12.48
CA LEU A 352 21.00 -7.23 13.73
C LEU A 352 21.38 -8.67 14.11
N ASN A 353 21.84 -8.88 15.34
CA ASN A 353 22.03 -10.23 15.88
C ASN A 353 20.67 -10.95 16.03
N SER A 354 20.58 -12.18 15.53
CA SER A 354 19.41 -13.05 15.74
C SER A 354 19.19 -13.41 17.21
N ASP A 355 18.04 -14.01 17.54
CA ASP A 355 17.77 -14.48 18.90
C ASP A 355 18.81 -15.51 19.38
N SER A 356 19.25 -16.39 18.48
CA SER A 356 20.26 -17.41 18.78
C SER A 356 21.63 -16.77 19.06
N SER A 357 22.04 -15.79 18.25
CA SER A 357 23.28 -15.04 18.39
C SER A 357 23.30 -14.24 19.71
N VAL A 358 22.21 -13.55 20.05
CA VAL A 358 22.11 -12.80 21.32
C VAL A 358 22.14 -13.74 22.52
N ARG A 359 21.46 -14.88 22.44
CA ARG A 359 21.45 -15.88 23.52
C ARG A 359 22.83 -16.47 23.77
N ALA A 360 23.57 -16.76 22.70
CA ALA A 360 24.95 -17.23 22.78
C ALA A 360 25.89 -16.15 23.39
N LEU A 361 25.68 -14.88 23.05
CA LEU A 361 26.53 -13.77 23.50
C LEU A 361 26.24 -13.32 24.94
N LYS A 362 24.98 -13.33 25.37
CA LYS A 362 24.53 -12.68 26.61
C LYS A 362 23.89 -13.63 27.62
N GLY A 363 23.67 -14.90 27.27
CA GLY A 363 23.08 -15.93 28.13
C GLY A 363 21.63 -16.28 27.78
N PRO A 364 21.07 -17.34 28.41
CA PRO A 364 19.78 -17.93 28.05
C PRO A 364 18.59 -16.98 28.22
N ASP A 365 18.67 -16.04 29.16
CA ASP A 365 17.61 -15.09 29.50
C ASP A 365 17.58 -13.85 28.58
N ARG A 366 18.36 -13.84 27.49
CA ARG A 366 18.40 -12.79 26.47
C ARG A 366 18.26 -13.41 25.07
N PRO A 367 17.69 -12.67 24.09
CA PRO A 367 17.13 -11.32 24.19
C PRO A 367 15.78 -11.29 24.95
N ILE A 368 15.40 -10.10 25.43
CA ILE A 368 14.08 -9.81 26.02
C ILE A 368 13.03 -9.64 24.90
N MET A 369 13.43 -9.00 23.80
CA MET A 369 12.57 -8.79 22.64
C MET A 369 12.94 -9.78 21.52
N THR A 370 11.94 -10.34 20.84
CA THR A 370 12.19 -11.26 19.73
C THR A 370 12.92 -10.55 18.59
N GLN A 371 13.63 -11.29 17.75
CA GLN A 371 14.31 -10.70 16.60
C GLN A 371 13.35 -9.97 15.68
N ASP A 372 12.13 -10.49 15.49
CA ASP A 372 11.13 -9.90 14.62
C ASP A 372 10.66 -8.54 15.17
N ASP A 373 10.37 -8.45 16.47
CA ASP A 373 10.04 -7.16 17.13
C ASP A 373 11.18 -6.15 17.01
N ARG A 374 12.43 -6.62 17.10
CA ARG A 374 13.63 -5.77 17.00
C ARG A 374 13.82 -5.27 15.56
N VAL A 375 13.56 -6.11 14.55
CA VAL A 375 13.56 -5.70 13.14
C VAL A 375 12.51 -4.62 12.90
N GLU A 376 11.27 -4.87 13.35
CA GLU A 376 10.16 -3.93 13.19
C GLU A 376 10.47 -2.57 13.82
N LEU A 377 10.94 -2.55 15.07
CA LEU A 377 11.29 -1.32 15.76
C LEU A 377 12.46 -0.57 15.12
N LEU A 378 13.40 -1.28 14.51
CA LEU A 378 14.50 -0.65 13.77
C LEU A 378 14.00 -0.01 12.47
N LEU A 379 13.16 -0.73 11.71
CA LEU A 379 12.57 -0.22 10.46
C LEU A 379 11.58 0.92 10.71
N ALA A 380 10.99 1.01 11.91
CA ALA A 380 10.15 2.14 12.30
C ALA A 380 10.92 3.45 12.55
N LEU A 381 12.26 3.42 12.57
CA LEU A 381 13.08 4.63 12.69
C LEU A 381 13.39 5.18 11.31
N ASP A 382 13.01 6.44 11.05
CA ASP A 382 13.24 7.16 9.77
C ASP A 382 14.69 7.14 9.26
N CYS A 383 15.66 6.84 10.12
CA CYS A 383 17.09 6.79 9.78
C CYS A 383 17.62 5.41 9.39
N VAL A 384 16.78 4.36 9.40
CA VAL A 384 17.15 2.99 9.06
C VAL A 384 16.44 2.60 7.76
N ASP A 385 17.21 2.31 6.72
CA ASP A 385 16.65 2.00 5.40
C ASP A 385 16.51 0.48 5.18
N ALA A 386 17.33 -0.34 5.85
CA ALA A 386 17.20 -1.80 5.83
C ALA A 386 17.80 -2.46 7.08
N VAL A 387 17.38 -3.71 7.36
CA VAL A 387 17.93 -4.56 8.42
C VAL A 387 18.37 -5.90 7.82
N VAL A 388 19.53 -6.40 8.25
CA VAL A 388 20.11 -7.70 7.89
C VAL A 388 20.31 -8.50 9.17
N VAL A 389 19.68 -9.67 9.29
CA VAL A 389 19.78 -10.52 10.48
C VAL A 389 20.88 -11.56 10.30
N PHE A 390 21.70 -11.77 11.33
CA PHE A 390 22.82 -12.71 11.29
C PHE A 390 22.92 -13.54 12.59
N ASP A 391 23.32 -14.80 12.44
CA ASP A 391 23.42 -15.78 13.54
C ASP A 391 24.84 -15.87 14.12
N GLU A 392 25.83 -15.48 13.32
CA GLU A 392 27.24 -15.60 13.62
C GLU A 392 27.65 -14.74 14.83
N SER A 393 28.80 -15.04 15.42
CA SER A 393 29.32 -14.30 16.58
C SER A 393 29.79 -12.88 16.23
N THR A 394 30.05 -12.63 14.95
CA THR A 394 30.51 -11.34 14.41
C THR A 394 29.79 -11.02 13.11
N PRO A 395 29.62 -9.73 12.74
CA PRO A 395 28.88 -9.35 11.55
C PRO A 395 29.67 -9.51 10.24
N ASP A 396 30.89 -10.05 10.28
CA ASP A 396 31.80 -10.08 9.13
C ASP A 396 31.21 -10.77 7.90
N GLU A 397 30.52 -11.90 8.08
CA GLU A 397 29.88 -12.61 6.97
C GLU A 397 28.71 -11.83 6.39
N ALA A 398 27.89 -11.22 7.25
CA ALA A 398 26.81 -10.33 6.82
C ALA A 398 27.36 -9.15 6.00
N LEU A 399 28.43 -8.53 6.47
CA LEU A 399 29.09 -7.42 5.77
C LEU A 399 29.65 -7.83 4.41
N ARG A 400 30.22 -9.04 4.28
CA ARG A 400 30.73 -9.52 2.99
C ARG A 400 29.64 -9.70 1.93
N ARG A 401 28.38 -9.93 2.33
CA ARG A 401 27.25 -10.14 1.39
C ARG A 401 26.97 -8.89 0.56
N PHE A 402 27.04 -7.70 1.16
CA PHE A 402 26.71 -6.43 0.50
C PHE A 402 27.85 -5.41 0.45
N ARG A 403 28.95 -5.68 1.14
CA ARG A 403 30.22 -4.93 1.08
C ARG A 403 30.05 -3.43 1.30
N PRO A 404 29.49 -2.92 2.41
CA PRO A 404 29.21 -1.49 2.59
C PRO A 404 30.45 -0.61 2.44
N ASP A 405 30.25 0.65 2.06
CA ASP A 405 31.35 1.61 1.87
C ASP A 405 31.84 2.15 3.22
N VAL A 406 30.93 2.24 4.20
CA VAL A 406 31.21 2.68 5.57
C VAL A 406 30.62 1.71 6.60
N TRP A 407 31.41 1.27 7.57
CA TRP A 407 30.95 0.61 8.79
C TRP A 407 31.02 1.60 9.96
N ALA A 408 29.86 1.99 10.47
CA ALA A 408 29.72 2.91 11.59
C ALA A 408 29.57 2.16 12.91
N LYS A 409 30.43 2.44 13.89
CA LYS A 409 30.31 1.89 15.26
C LYS A 409 30.11 3.01 16.27
N GLY A 410 29.12 2.84 17.15
CA GLY A 410 28.96 3.70 18.33
C GLY A 410 29.87 3.24 19.47
N GLY A 411 30.70 4.13 19.99
CA GLY A 411 31.48 3.90 21.22
C GLY A 411 32.74 4.75 21.30
N ASP A 412 33.52 4.57 22.38
CA ASP A 412 34.86 5.14 22.58
C ASP A 412 35.97 4.23 22.02
N TYR A 413 35.65 3.42 21.00
CA TYR A 413 36.63 2.52 20.36
C TYR A 413 37.47 3.32 19.36
N THR A 414 38.74 2.94 19.14
CA THR A 414 39.46 3.43 17.95
C THR A 414 39.22 2.50 16.77
N ALA A 415 39.05 3.05 15.55
CA ALA A 415 38.75 2.25 14.35
C ALA A 415 39.80 1.16 14.07
N SER A 416 41.04 1.31 14.56
CA SER A 416 42.12 0.32 14.47
C SER A 416 41.95 -0.91 15.38
N GLU A 417 41.04 -0.88 16.36
CA GLU A 417 40.84 -1.95 17.34
C GLU A 417 39.64 -2.86 17.01
N LEU A 418 38.88 -2.54 15.95
CA LEU A 418 37.68 -3.29 15.56
C LEU A 418 38.04 -4.46 14.62
N PRO A 419 37.61 -5.70 14.93
CA PRO A 419 37.83 -6.86 14.06
C PRO A 419 37.32 -6.65 12.62
N GLU A 420 36.21 -5.92 12.46
CA GLU A 420 35.57 -5.66 11.18
C GLU A 420 36.41 -4.77 10.26
N THR A 421 37.44 -4.08 10.78
CA THR A 421 38.35 -3.24 9.98
C THR A 421 39.12 -4.05 8.94
N ALA A 422 39.52 -5.28 9.27
CA ALA A 422 40.17 -6.17 8.32
C ALA A 422 39.20 -6.60 7.20
N THR A 423 37.95 -6.88 7.57
CA THR A 423 36.88 -7.28 6.66
C THR A 423 36.54 -6.15 5.67
N LEU A 424 36.34 -4.91 6.14
CA LEU A 424 36.06 -3.75 5.27
C LEU A 424 37.20 -3.44 4.30
N ALA A 425 38.46 -3.69 4.70
CA ALA A 425 39.63 -3.45 3.85
C ALA A 425 39.68 -4.34 2.60
N GLU A 426 39.01 -5.51 2.60
CA GLU A 426 38.97 -6.45 1.46
C GLU A 426 38.38 -5.82 0.18
N TRP A 427 37.51 -4.82 0.32
CA TRP A 427 36.90 -4.09 -0.80
C TRP A 427 37.11 -2.56 -0.74
N GLY A 428 38.01 -2.09 0.13
CA GLY A 428 38.32 -0.67 0.26
C GLY A 428 37.29 0.16 1.05
N GLY A 429 36.41 -0.49 1.82
CA GLY A 429 35.48 0.16 2.73
C GLY A 429 36.19 0.78 3.94
N ARG A 430 35.48 1.66 4.66
CA ARG A 430 36.03 2.43 5.79
C ARG A 430 35.29 2.13 7.09
N VAL A 431 36.02 2.09 8.20
CA VAL A 431 35.42 2.03 9.53
C VAL A 431 35.44 3.42 10.16
N VAL A 432 34.28 3.87 10.62
CA VAL A 432 34.08 5.19 11.23
C VAL A 432 33.44 5.01 12.60
N THR A 433 33.91 5.76 13.58
CA THR A 433 33.27 5.82 14.89
C THR A 433 32.37 7.05 14.97
N VAL A 434 31.11 6.83 15.37
CA VAL A 434 30.15 7.90 15.62
C VAL A 434 30.01 8.15 17.12
N PRO A 435 29.69 9.38 17.55
CA PRO A 435 29.58 9.71 18.97
C PRO A 435 28.65 8.74 19.71
N PHE A 436 29.17 8.13 20.77
CA PHE A 436 28.34 7.40 21.71
C PHE A 436 27.87 8.35 22.80
N HIS A 437 26.56 8.40 23.03
CA HIS A 437 26.00 9.21 24.10
C HIS A 437 25.73 8.33 25.33
N PRO A 438 26.58 8.36 26.37
CA PRO A 438 26.37 7.55 27.56
C PRO A 438 25.25 8.16 28.39
N GLY A 439 24.08 7.51 28.41
CA GLY A 439 22.95 7.97 29.22
C GLY A 439 22.05 6.86 29.76
N ARG A 440 21.85 5.78 29.00
CA ARG A 440 21.04 4.62 29.39
C ARG A 440 21.65 3.40 28.71
N SER A 441 22.13 2.41 29.46
CA SER A 441 22.56 1.12 28.89
C SER A 441 21.38 0.16 28.97
N THR A 442 21.21 -0.68 27.96
CA THR A 442 20.23 -1.78 27.91
C THR A 442 20.28 -2.63 29.19
N THR A 443 21.48 -2.83 29.76
CA THR A 443 21.71 -3.55 31.01
C THR A 443 21.21 -2.78 32.25
N ARG A 444 21.33 -1.44 32.26
CA ARG A 444 20.77 -0.58 33.32
C ARG A 444 19.25 -0.48 33.24
N LEU A 445 18.67 -0.49 32.05
CA LEU A 445 17.21 -0.55 31.84
C LEU A 445 16.63 -1.89 32.30
N ALA A 446 17.24 -3.00 31.90
CA ALA A 446 16.83 -4.34 32.34
C ALA A 446 16.93 -4.50 33.88
N ALA A 447 18.04 -4.09 34.48
CA ALA A 447 18.22 -4.10 35.94
C ALA A 447 17.29 -3.11 36.67
N ALA A 448 16.78 -2.08 36.01
CA ALA A 448 15.77 -1.19 36.57
C ALA A 448 14.37 -1.81 36.53
N ILE A 449 14.04 -2.59 35.49
CA ILE A 449 12.78 -3.34 35.37
C ILE A 449 12.73 -4.47 36.41
N GLU A 450 13.83 -5.21 36.62
CA GLU A 450 13.94 -6.23 37.68
C GLU A 450 13.77 -5.68 39.11
N ARG A 451 14.00 -4.38 39.34
CA ARG A 451 13.82 -3.74 40.66
C ARG A 451 12.39 -3.26 40.93
N VAL A 452 11.56 -3.21 39.90
CA VAL A 452 10.15 -2.77 39.98
C VAL A 452 9.20 -4.00 40.02
N GLY A 453 9.74 -5.21 39.84
CA GLY A 453 9.05 -6.49 40.00
C GLY A 453 9.24 -7.09 41.40
#